data_AF-A0A2T5PGF7-F1
#
_entry.id   AF-A0A2T5PGF7-F1
#
_cell.length_a   1.000
_cell.length_b   1.000
_cell.length_c   1.000
_cell.angle_alpha   90.00
_cell.angle_beta   90.00
_cell.angle_gamma   90.00
#
_symmetry.space_group_name_H-M   'P 1'
#
loop_
_entity.id
_entity.type
_entity.pdbx_description
1 polymer ?
#
loop_
_entity_poly.entity_id
_entity_poly.type
_entity_poly.pdbx_seq_one_letter_code
_entity_poly.pdbx_strand_id
1 'polypeptide(L)'
;MTDSLIHLRIPAATKGRWVRASRAAGQRLSDYITNAVEAYMQQQLTRLAIPDDLTFSDLRLARDADGAVSFDWAVIERICRANNLPVELLREGPEDNVAGLLIGWYSAHRNAGGAPDPVAEDLLAEVQAEDAAGQAFSYEPGRA
;
A
#
# COMPACT_ATOMS: atom_id res chain seq x y z
N MET A 1 7.14 1.90 -22.64
CA MET A 1 6.81 0.78 -21.74
C MET A 1 6.82 -0.49 -22.55
N THR A 2 7.45 -1.55 -22.04
CA THR A 2 7.55 -2.83 -22.74
C THR A 2 6.36 -3.68 -22.34
N ASP A 3 5.52 -4.04 -23.30
CA ASP A 3 4.35 -4.87 -23.04
C ASP A 3 4.78 -6.30 -22.65
N SER A 4 4.14 -6.86 -21.62
CA SER A 4 4.32 -8.25 -21.20
C SER A 4 3.02 -9.03 -21.37
N LEU A 5 3.11 -10.29 -21.83
CA LEU A 5 1.94 -11.10 -22.15
C LEU A 5 1.57 -12.04 -20.99
N ILE A 6 0.31 -11.98 -20.54
CA ILE A 6 -0.26 -12.90 -19.56
C ILE A 6 -1.30 -13.80 -20.25
N HIS A 7 -1.13 -15.12 -20.16
CA HIS A 7 -2.10 -16.09 -20.65
C HIS A 7 -3.06 -16.54 -19.55
N LEU A 8 -4.36 -16.21 -19.70
CA LEU A 8 -5.40 -16.62 -18.76
C LEU A 8 -6.26 -17.76 -19.35
N ARG A 9 -6.28 -18.91 -18.68
CA ARG A 9 -7.21 -20.01 -18.99
C ARG A 9 -8.43 -19.90 -18.10
N ILE A 10 -9.56 -19.51 -18.68
CA ILE A 10 -10.82 -19.30 -17.96
C ILE A 10 -11.99 -19.99 -18.68
N PRO A 11 -13.07 -20.35 -17.98
CA PRO A 11 -14.28 -20.84 -18.62
C PRO A 11 -14.83 -19.84 -19.64
N ALA A 12 -15.37 -20.34 -20.76
CA ALA A 12 -15.93 -19.50 -21.81
C ALA A 12 -17.04 -18.56 -21.30
N ALA A 13 -17.86 -19.04 -20.36
CA ALA A 13 -18.89 -18.23 -19.72
C ALA A 13 -18.31 -17.05 -18.93
N THR A 14 -17.18 -17.24 -18.23
CA THR A 14 -16.47 -16.18 -17.50
C THR A 14 -15.95 -15.12 -18.46
N LYS A 15 -15.26 -15.55 -19.55
CA LYS A 15 -14.82 -14.63 -20.60
C LYS A 15 -16.00 -13.83 -21.18
N GLY A 16 -17.12 -14.51 -21.47
CA GLY A 16 -18.32 -13.86 -21.98
C GLY A 16 -18.90 -12.81 -21.04
N ARG A 17 -18.90 -13.06 -19.72
CA ARG A 17 -19.31 -12.05 -18.71
C ARG A 17 -18.36 -10.85 -18.71
N TRP A 18 -17.05 -11.08 -18.66
CA TRP A 18 -16.06 -10.00 -18.63
C TRP A 18 -16.10 -9.11 -19.88
N VAL A 19 -16.26 -9.70 -21.07
CA VAL A 19 -16.40 -8.93 -22.33
C VAL A 19 -17.64 -8.03 -22.31
N ARG A 20 -18.78 -8.51 -21.79
CA ARG A 20 -19.98 -7.68 -21.68
C ARG A 20 -19.78 -6.55 -20.68
N ALA A 21 -19.19 -6.85 -19.52
CA ALA A 21 -18.90 -5.86 -18.50
C ALA A 21 -17.92 -4.78 -19.00
N SER A 22 -16.83 -5.17 -19.69
CA SER A 22 -15.85 -4.22 -20.23
C SER A 22 -16.48 -3.29 -21.27
N ARG A 23 -17.35 -3.82 -22.14
CA ARG A 23 -18.08 -3.00 -23.13
C ARG A 23 -19.06 -2.04 -22.48
N ALA A 24 -19.79 -2.47 -21.45
CA ALA A 24 -20.69 -1.61 -20.70
C ALA A 24 -19.92 -0.47 -20.01
N ALA A 25 -18.67 -0.71 -19.60
CA ALA A 25 -17.77 0.28 -19.02
C ALA A 25 -16.99 1.11 -20.08
N GLY A 26 -17.20 0.88 -21.39
CA GLY A 26 -16.49 1.58 -22.47
C GLY A 26 -15.00 1.23 -22.58
N GLN A 27 -14.55 0.11 -22.01
CA GLN A 27 -13.14 -0.28 -21.92
C GLN A 27 -12.80 -1.51 -22.79
N ARG A 28 -11.54 -1.60 -23.23
CA ARG A 28 -10.98 -2.85 -23.78
C ARG A 28 -10.98 -3.90 -22.67
N LEU A 29 -11.11 -5.18 -23.05
CA LEU A 29 -11.11 -6.28 -22.07
C LEU A 29 -9.80 -6.32 -21.26
N SER A 30 -8.66 -6.03 -21.89
CA SER A 30 -7.36 -5.93 -21.22
C SER A 30 -7.39 -4.90 -20.10
N ASP A 31 -7.76 -3.68 -20.44
CA ASP A 31 -7.71 -2.53 -19.54
C ASP A 31 -8.72 -2.71 -18.39
N TYR A 32 -9.91 -3.23 -18.71
CA TYR A 32 -10.91 -3.58 -17.72
C TYR A 32 -10.42 -4.63 -16.71
N ILE A 33 -9.74 -5.68 -17.19
CA ILE A 33 -9.19 -6.72 -16.30
C ILE A 33 -8.05 -6.14 -15.47
N THR A 34 -7.12 -5.40 -16.08
CA THR A 34 -6.01 -4.76 -15.35
C THR A 34 -6.57 -3.86 -14.25
N ASN A 35 -7.46 -2.93 -14.58
CA ASN A 35 -8.08 -2.02 -13.61
C ASN A 35 -8.82 -2.77 -12.50
N ALA A 36 -9.53 -3.85 -12.83
CA ALA A 36 -10.24 -4.65 -11.84
C ALA A 36 -9.29 -5.39 -10.89
N VAL A 37 -8.16 -5.90 -11.40
CA VAL A 37 -7.12 -6.55 -10.60
C VAL A 37 -6.44 -5.55 -9.67
N GLU A 38 -6.01 -4.40 -10.20
CA GLU A 38 -5.40 -3.32 -9.41
C GLU A 38 -6.35 -2.82 -8.32
N ALA A 39 -7.62 -2.55 -8.66
CA ALA A 39 -8.61 -2.12 -7.69
C ALA A 39 -8.89 -3.18 -6.61
N TYR A 40 -8.89 -4.46 -6.98
CA TYR A 40 -9.02 -5.54 -6.01
C TYR A 40 -7.83 -5.59 -5.06
N MET A 41 -6.59 -5.48 -5.58
CA MET A 41 -5.38 -5.46 -4.77
C MET A 41 -5.37 -4.27 -3.80
N GLN A 42 -5.73 -3.07 -4.27
CA GLN A 42 -5.83 -1.88 -3.43
C GLN A 42 -6.89 -2.04 -2.34
N GLN A 43 -8.04 -2.64 -2.67
CA GLN A 43 -9.08 -2.90 -1.68
C GLN A 43 -8.61 -3.85 -0.58
N GLN A 44 -7.75 -4.83 -0.89
CA GLN A 44 -7.20 -5.71 0.15
C GLN A 44 -6.31 -4.95 1.14
N LEU A 45 -5.51 -3.99 0.66
CA LEU A 45 -4.66 -3.16 1.52
C LEU A 45 -5.48 -2.30 2.49
N THR A 46 -6.63 -1.78 2.05
CA THR A 46 -7.53 -1.00 2.93
C THR A 46 -8.21 -1.79 4.04
N ARG A 47 -8.17 -3.13 4.00
CA ARG A 47 -8.79 -4.03 4.99
C ARG A 47 -7.78 -4.70 5.92
N LEU A 48 -6.52 -4.27 5.84
CA LEU A 48 -5.43 -4.86 6.60
C LEU A 48 -5.66 -4.66 8.10
N ALA A 49 -5.58 -5.75 8.85
CA ALA A 49 -5.65 -5.78 10.31
C ALA A 49 -4.25 -6.06 10.90
N ILE A 50 -3.85 -5.30 11.90
CA ILE A 50 -2.60 -5.54 12.62
C ILE A 50 -2.84 -6.64 13.67
N PRO A 51 -2.03 -7.72 13.69
CA PRO A 51 -2.07 -8.71 14.76
C PRO A 51 -1.91 -8.10 16.15
N ASP A 52 -2.71 -8.54 17.12
CA ASP A 52 -2.72 -8.00 18.50
C ASP A 52 -1.39 -8.21 19.25
N ASP A 53 -0.58 -9.18 18.81
CA ASP A 53 0.73 -9.47 19.39
C ASP A 53 1.87 -8.62 18.80
N LEU A 54 1.57 -7.74 17.83
CA LEU A 54 2.50 -6.78 17.28
C LEU A 54 2.28 -5.39 17.87
N THR A 55 3.38 -4.75 18.24
CA THR A 55 3.42 -3.35 18.67
C THR A 55 4.08 -2.49 17.61
N PHE A 56 3.74 -1.21 17.56
CA PHE A 56 4.34 -0.31 16.57
C PHE A 56 5.87 -0.26 16.69
N SER A 57 6.39 -0.30 17.92
CA SER A 57 7.84 -0.33 18.19
C SER A 57 8.58 -1.53 17.60
N ASP A 58 7.89 -2.63 17.28
CA ASP A 58 8.52 -3.79 16.64
C ASP A 58 9.04 -3.46 15.25
N LEU A 59 8.47 -2.44 14.57
CA LEU A 59 8.96 -1.95 13.28
C LEU A 59 10.38 -1.43 13.35
N ARG A 60 10.86 -1.00 14.53
CA ARG A 60 12.18 -0.36 14.71
C ARG A 60 12.40 0.75 13.69
N LEU A 61 11.41 1.63 13.58
CA LEU A 61 11.42 2.71 12.62
C LEU A 61 12.65 3.60 12.88
N ALA A 62 13.40 3.88 11.82
CA ALA A 62 14.57 4.73 11.88
C ALA A 62 14.61 5.63 10.64
N ARG A 63 15.25 6.78 10.79
CA ARG A 63 15.58 7.65 9.66
C ARG A 63 17.08 7.57 9.44
N ASP A 64 17.45 7.14 8.24
CA ASP A 64 18.83 6.95 7.83
C ASP A 64 19.48 8.31 7.52
N ALA A 65 20.81 8.32 7.38
CA ALA A 65 21.57 9.57 7.21
C ALA A 65 21.26 10.31 5.90
N ASP A 66 20.74 9.61 4.90
CA ASP A 66 20.27 10.16 3.63
C ASP A 66 18.79 10.62 3.68
N GLY A 67 18.14 10.49 4.83
CA GLY A 67 16.74 10.85 5.03
C GLY A 67 15.75 9.74 4.69
N ALA A 68 16.21 8.57 4.21
CA ALA A 68 15.35 7.43 3.96
C ALA A 68 14.80 6.84 5.27
N VAL A 69 13.61 6.23 5.19
CA VAL A 69 13.00 5.54 6.32
C VAL A 69 13.34 4.06 6.26
N SER A 70 13.93 3.53 7.32
CA SER A 70 14.23 2.12 7.48
C SER A 70 13.35 1.48 8.57
N PHE A 71 13.01 0.20 8.38
CA PHE A 71 12.18 -0.58 9.28
C PHE A 71 12.40 -2.09 9.09
N ASP A 72 11.94 -2.88 10.06
CA ASP A 72 12.05 -4.33 10.06
C ASP A 72 10.97 -4.97 9.15
N TRP A 73 11.40 -5.39 7.95
CA TRP A 73 10.53 -6.09 6.99
C TRP A 73 9.93 -7.38 7.53
N ALA A 74 10.52 -8.03 8.53
CA ALA A 74 9.94 -9.24 9.11
C ALA A 74 8.59 -8.94 9.80
N VAL A 75 8.40 -7.72 10.31
CA VAL A 75 7.12 -7.27 10.89
C VAL A 75 6.08 -7.11 9.80
N ILE A 76 6.44 -6.46 8.69
CA ILE A 76 5.56 -6.30 7.52
C ILE A 76 5.16 -7.66 6.96
N GLU A 77 6.11 -8.59 6.82
CA GLU A 77 5.83 -9.95 6.36
C GLU A 77 4.87 -10.71 7.29
N ARG A 78 4.98 -10.51 8.62
CA ARG A 78 4.05 -11.10 9.60
C ARG A 78 2.65 -10.52 9.45
N ILE A 79 2.52 -9.21 9.28
CA ILE A 79 1.24 -8.53 9.01
C ILE A 79 0.63 -9.08 7.71
N CYS A 80 1.40 -9.13 6.63
CA CYS A 80 0.96 -9.70 5.36
C CYS A 80 0.46 -11.14 5.51
N ARG A 81 1.22 -11.99 6.21
CA ARG A 81 0.82 -13.38 6.48
C ARG A 81 -0.49 -13.49 7.26
N ALA A 82 -0.68 -12.66 8.29
CA ALA A 82 -1.91 -12.65 9.07
C ALA A 82 -3.14 -12.23 8.26
N ASN A 83 -2.94 -11.42 7.22
CA ASN A 83 -3.99 -10.91 6.34
C ASN A 83 -4.15 -11.70 5.04
N ASN A 84 -3.40 -12.80 4.86
CA ASN A 84 -3.32 -13.55 3.59
C ASN A 84 -2.95 -12.65 2.39
N LEU A 85 -2.07 -11.67 2.60
CA LEU A 85 -1.58 -10.77 1.58
C LEU A 85 -0.17 -11.19 1.12
N PRO A 86 0.12 -11.16 -0.19
CA PRO A 86 1.50 -11.23 -0.67
C PRO A 86 2.25 -9.97 -0.26
N VAL A 87 3.46 -10.13 0.30
CA VAL A 87 4.31 -9.00 0.72
C VAL A 87 4.77 -8.17 -0.49
N GLU A 88 4.80 -8.78 -1.66
CA GLU A 88 5.15 -8.16 -2.94
C GLU A 88 4.20 -7.00 -3.27
N LEU A 89 2.96 -7.00 -2.78
CA LEU A 89 2.06 -5.84 -2.93
C LEU A 89 2.56 -4.58 -2.21
N LEU A 90 3.34 -4.76 -1.14
CA LEU A 90 3.96 -3.65 -0.39
C LEU A 90 5.39 -3.39 -0.87
N ARG A 91 6.14 -4.43 -1.23
CA ARG A 91 7.56 -4.34 -1.58
C ARG A 91 7.80 -3.93 -3.04
N GLU A 92 6.98 -4.44 -3.95
CA GLU A 92 7.12 -4.24 -5.40
C GLU A 92 5.98 -3.40 -5.99
N GLY A 93 4.94 -3.13 -5.18
CA GLY A 93 3.86 -2.21 -5.53
C GLY A 93 4.27 -0.74 -5.41
N PRO A 94 3.32 0.19 -5.62
CA PRO A 94 3.53 1.61 -5.34
C PRO A 94 4.08 1.85 -3.92
N GLU A 95 5.05 2.75 -3.80
CA GLU A 95 5.69 3.11 -2.52
C GLU A 95 4.66 3.54 -1.47
N ASP A 96 3.61 4.23 -1.91
CA ASP A 96 2.47 4.66 -1.10
C ASP A 96 1.78 3.51 -0.35
N ASN A 97 1.91 2.26 -0.81
CA ASN A 97 1.30 1.11 -0.15
C ASN A 97 1.92 0.85 1.23
N VAL A 98 3.26 0.84 1.30
CA VAL A 98 3.95 0.62 2.59
C VAL A 98 3.90 1.88 3.44
N ALA A 99 4.03 3.07 2.85
CA ALA A 99 3.88 4.33 3.57
C ALA A 99 2.49 4.46 4.21
N GLY A 100 1.42 4.17 3.44
CA GLY A 100 0.05 4.19 3.92
C GLY A 100 -0.22 3.19 5.04
N LEU A 101 0.40 2.00 4.99
CA LEU A 101 0.35 1.03 6.09
C LEU A 101 1.00 1.61 7.36
N LEU A 102 2.21 2.16 7.26
CA LEU A 102 2.94 2.72 8.39
C LEU A 102 2.18 3.88 9.04
N ILE A 103 1.69 4.82 8.23
CA ILE A 103 0.94 5.99 8.71
C ILE A 103 -0.39 5.58 9.33
N GLY A 104 -1.12 4.66 8.67
CA GLY A 104 -2.40 4.17 9.16
C GLY A 104 -2.27 3.41 10.48
N TRP A 105 -1.27 2.54 10.60
CA TRP A 105 -0.98 1.83 11.84
C TRP A 105 -0.54 2.80 12.93
N TYR A 106 0.36 3.75 12.64
CA TYR A 106 0.81 4.73 13.63
C TYR A 106 -0.36 5.58 14.17
N SER A 107 -1.22 6.06 13.28
CA SER A 107 -2.41 6.83 13.65
C SER A 107 -3.33 6.03 14.58
N ALA A 108 -3.58 4.75 14.27
CA ALA A 108 -4.37 3.87 15.12
C ALA A 108 -3.71 3.62 16.48
N HIS A 109 -2.39 3.39 16.49
CA HIS A 109 -1.58 3.22 17.71
C HIS A 109 -1.66 4.45 18.62
N ARG A 110 -1.53 5.66 18.06
CA ARG A 110 -1.66 6.92 18.82
C ARG A 110 -3.07 7.14 19.35
N ASN A 111 -4.09 6.84 18.56
CA ASN A 111 -5.50 6.90 19.00
C ASN A 111 -5.80 5.92 20.15
N ALA A 112 -5.09 4.79 20.21
CA ALA A 112 -5.18 3.83 21.31
C ALA A 112 -4.36 4.24 22.56
N GLY A 113 -3.70 5.41 22.56
CA GLY A 113 -2.84 5.87 23.66
C GLY A 113 -1.42 5.29 23.63
N GLY A 114 -1.01 4.71 22.50
CA GLY A 114 0.33 4.19 22.29
C GLY A 114 1.41 5.27 22.37
N ALA A 115 2.63 4.87 22.74
CA ALA A 115 3.77 5.77 22.88
C ALA A 115 4.13 6.46 21.56
N PRO A 116 4.57 7.74 21.59
CA PRO A 116 5.01 8.44 20.40
C PRO A 116 6.30 7.80 19.85
N ASP A 117 6.40 7.76 18.52
CA ASP A 117 7.62 7.40 17.79
C ASP A 117 8.09 8.62 16.99
N PRO A 118 9.32 9.13 17.22
CA PRO A 118 9.76 10.39 16.63
C PRO A 118 9.80 10.35 15.10
N VAL A 119 10.18 9.22 14.50
CA VAL A 119 10.25 9.11 13.04
C VAL A 119 8.84 9.07 12.45
N ALA A 120 7.91 8.37 13.10
CA ALA A 120 6.53 8.31 12.64
C ALA A 120 5.77 9.64 12.84
N GLU A 121 6.05 10.40 13.91
CA GLU A 121 5.51 11.76 14.09
C GLU A 121 5.99 12.69 12.97
N ASP A 122 7.28 12.64 12.62
CA ASP A 122 7.84 13.44 11.52
C ASP A 122 7.17 13.10 10.18
N LEU A 123 7.04 11.81 9.85
CA LEU A 123 6.38 11.37 8.61
C LEU A 123 4.90 11.78 8.56
N LEU A 124 4.19 11.67 9.70
CA LEU A 124 2.79 12.08 9.77
C LEU A 124 2.64 13.59 9.57
N ALA A 125 3.57 14.39 10.10
CA ALA A 125 3.58 15.83 9.91
C ALA A 125 3.89 16.25 8.46
N GLU A 126 4.81 15.55 7.79
CA GLU A 126 5.11 15.75 6.36
C GLU A 126 3.84 15.54 5.51
N VAL A 127 3.16 14.41 5.69
CA VAL A 127 1.93 14.10 4.93
C VAL A 127 0.81 15.11 5.21
N GLN A 128 0.64 15.54 6.46
CA GLN A 128 -0.35 16.56 6.81
C GLN A 128 -0.03 17.93 6.17
N ALA A 129 1.25 18.28 6.05
CA ALA A 129 1.68 19.52 5.41
C ALA A 129 1.45 19.48 3.88
N GLU A 130 1.73 18.34 3.25
CA GLU A 130 1.48 18.12 1.82
C GLU A 130 -0.01 18.19 1.47
N ASP A 131 -0.86 17.54 2.28
CA ASP A 131 -2.33 17.58 2.14
C ASP A 131 -2.86 19.01 2.26
N ALA A 132 -2.36 19.78 3.24
CA ALA A 132 -2.74 21.18 3.43
C ALA A 132 -2.28 22.10 2.30
N ALA A 133 -1.16 21.76 1.65
CA ALA A 133 -0.61 22.50 0.51
C ALA A 133 -1.25 22.11 -0.84
N GLY A 134 -2.03 21.03 -0.89
CA GLY A 134 -2.69 20.55 -2.11
C GLY A 134 -1.71 20.02 -3.17
N GLN A 135 -0.49 19.63 -2.77
CA GLN A 135 0.52 19.05 -3.66
C GLN A 135 0.67 17.56 -3.36
N ALA A 136 0.13 16.71 -4.23
CA ALA A 136 0.31 15.24 -4.18
C ALA A 136 1.64 14.77 -4.79
N PHE A 137 2.68 15.62 -4.79
CA PHE A 137 3.99 15.27 -5.33
C PHE A 137 4.99 15.13 -4.19
N SER A 138 5.27 13.88 -3.85
CA SER A 138 6.37 13.46 -2.99
C SER A 138 7.66 14.18 -3.41
N TYR A 139 8.21 14.98 -2.50
CA TYR A 139 9.59 15.43 -2.62
C TYR A 139 10.49 14.25 -2.23
N GLU A 140 11.53 13.98 -3.04
CA GLU A 140 12.60 13.08 -2.60
C GLU A 140 13.10 13.52 -1.21
N PRO A 141 13.17 12.61 -0.22
CA PRO A 141 13.66 12.95 1.11
C PRO A 141 15.05 13.60 1.02
N GLY A 142 15.25 14.74 1.69
CA GLY A 142 16.59 15.30 1.89
C GLY A 142 16.87 16.71 1.35
N ARG A 143 15.93 17.66 1.39
CA ARG A 143 16.29 19.09 1.31
C ARG A 143 15.53 19.94 2.33
N ALA A 144 16.18 20.16 3.47
CA ALA A 144 16.08 21.40 4.23
C ALA A 144 17.05 22.45 3.67
#